data_AF-A0A7W0VN21-F1
#
_entry.id   AF-A0A7W0VN21-F1
#
_cell.length_a   1.000
_cell.length_b   1.000
_cell.length_c   1.000
_cell.angle_alpha   90.00
_cell.angle_beta   90.00
_cell.angle_gamma   90.00
#
_symmetry.space_group_name_H-M   'P 1'
#
loop_
_entity.id
_entity.type
_entity.pdbx_description
1 polymer ?
#
loop_
_entity_poly.entity_id
_entity_poly.type
_entity_poly.pdbx_seq_one_letter_code
_entity_poly.pdbx_strand_id
1 'polypeptide(L)'
;MTKLSIAFLAAVSIMSFGCKKKGGAGEAMAKMGEFKDKMCACKDKKCADEVQDSMNKWSAENAKSAGDKAEKPDEKTMKEMREVGTKYGECMAKAMGAGDATPPTTADPTGSGTPPAGGSGAGAMNSGDNKPGTGDAGDLPAECKEYQAAIESLAKCEKLPQATRDALKQSYEQTSAAWASVPAEGRAALGTACKSAADAVKQSAAACN
;
A
#
# COMPACT_ATOMS: atom_id res chain seq x y z
N MET A 1 21.55 -25.76 -5.30
CA MET A 1 22.38 -24.97 -6.24
C MET A 1 22.90 -23.69 -5.56
N THR A 2 23.58 -23.83 -4.42
CA THR A 2 23.87 -22.74 -3.46
C THR A 2 25.36 -22.37 -3.38
N LYS A 3 26.17 -22.82 -4.35
CA LYS A 3 27.64 -22.67 -4.28
C LYS A 3 28.28 -21.95 -5.46
N LEU A 4 27.50 -21.43 -6.42
CA LEU A 4 28.04 -20.73 -7.60
C LEU A 4 27.77 -19.21 -7.64
N SER A 5 26.96 -18.66 -6.72
CA SER A 5 26.56 -17.24 -6.76
C SER A 5 27.52 -16.28 -6.03
N ILE A 6 28.59 -16.78 -5.41
CA ILE A 6 29.47 -15.96 -4.55
C ILE A 6 30.64 -15.31 -5.33
N ALA A 7 30.94 -15.76 -6.55
CA ALA A 7 32.13 -15.30 -7.29
C ALA A 7 31.91 -14.10 -8.23
N PHE A 8 30.67 -13.67 -8.51
CA PHE A 8 30.39 -12.56 -9.45
C PHE A 8 30.18 -11.19 -8.78
N LEU A 9 30.25 -11.11 -7.45
CA LEU A 9 29.98 -9.88 -6.68
C LEU A 9 31.21 -8.96 -6.50
N ALA A 10 32.40 -9.34 -6.98
CA ALA A 10 33.63 -8.59 -6.71
C ALA A 10 34.17 -7.75 -7.88
N ALA A 11 33.59 -7.82 -9.08
CA ALA A 11 34.17 -7.22 -10.29
C ALA A 11 33.42 -5.97 -10.84
N VAL A 12 32.45 -5.40 -10.12
CA VAL A 12 31.65 -4.23 -10.57
C VAL A 12 31.93 -2.99 -9.71
N SER A 13 33.21 -2.69 -9.45
CA SER A 13 33.57 -1.60 -8.51
C SER A 13 34.51 -0.50 -9.02
N ILE A 14 34.99 -0.49 -10.27
CA ILE A 14 36.07 0.47 -10.62
C ILE A 14 35.92 1.23 -11.96
N MET A 15 34.73 1.70 -12.36
CA MET A 15 34.61 2.74 -13.41
C MET A 15 33.38 3.65 -13.26
N SER A 16 33.26 4.44 -12.19
CA SER A 16 32.23 5.51 -12.14
C SER A 16 32.66 6.74 -11.30
N PHE A 17 33.89 7.22 -11.49
CA PHE A 17 34.26 8.55 -11.05
C PHE A 17 33.65 9.60 -12.00
N GLY A 18 32.44 10.06 -11.67
CA GLY A 18 31.73 11.13 -12.39
C GLY A 18 30.27 11.32 -11.93
N CYS A 19 30.07 12.04 -10.83
CA CYS A 19 28.85 12.81 -10.49
C CYS A 19 27.43 12.20 -10.67
N LYS A 20 27.03 11.16 -9.91
CA LYS A 20 25.64 10.97 -9.41
C LYS A 20 25.59 9.82 -8.40
N LYS A 21 24.90 10.04 -7.28
CA LYS A 21 24.81 9.15 -6.10
C LYS A 21 24.29 7.75 -6.51
N LYS A 22 25.15 6.74 -6.34
CA LYS A 22 24.98 5.34 -6.76
C LYS A 22 24.09 4.55 -5.77
N GLY A 23 22.82 4.96 -5.68
CA GLY A 23 21.74 4.31 -4.92
C GLY A 23 20.39 4.66 -5.53
N GLY A 24 20.33 4.66 -6.87
CA GLY A 24 19.23 5.22 -7.66
C GLY A 24 18.12 4.22 -7.93
N ALA A 25 16.96 4.74 -8.35
CA ALA A 25 15.73 4.00 -8.67
C ALA A 25 15.94 2.73 -9.51
N GLY A 26 16.98 2.66 -10.36
CA GLY A 26 17.31 1.46 -11.13
C GLY A 26 17.67 0.23 -10.28
N GLU A 27 18.33 0.41 -9.13
CA GLU A 27 18.67 -0.71 -8.24
C GLU A 27 17.42 -1.23 -7.51
N ALA A 28 16.52 -0.31 -7.13
CA ALA A 28 15.22 -0.65 -6.57
C ALA A 28 14.33 -1.40 -7.57
N MET A 29 14.31 -0.96 -8.83
CA MET A 29 13.59 -1.64 -9.91
C MET A 29 14.14 -3.03 -10.20
N ALA A 30 15.47 -3.19 -10.22
CA ALA A 30 16.09 -4.50 -10.39
C ALA A 30 15.67 -5.46 -9.26
N LYS A 31 15.63 -5.00 -7.99
CA LYS A 31 15.16 -5.82 -6.88
C LYS A 31 13.66 -6.13 -6.92
N MET A 32 12.82 -5.16 -7.25
CA MET A 32 11.39 -5.41 -7.50
C MET A 32 11.19 -6.47 -8.61
N GLY A 33 11.98 -6.41 -9.68
CA GLY A 33 12.00 -7.43 -10.73
C GLY A 33 12.35 -8.82 -10.22
N GLU A 34 13.41 -8.94 -9.41
CA GLU A 34 13.79 -10.22 -8.79
C GLU A 34 12.72 -10.77 -7.85
N PHE A 35 12.07 -9.91 -7.04
CA PHE A 35 10.99 -10.35 -6.15
C PHE A 35 9.79 -10.86 -6.93
N LYS A 36 9.42 -10.17 -8.01
CA LYS A 36 8.40 -10.63 -8.96
C LYS A 36 8.78 -11.99 -9.52
N ASP A 37 9.99 -12.17 -10.05
CA ASP A 37 10.40 -13.46 -10.63
C ASP A 37 10.40 -14.59 -9.59
N LYS A 38 10.86 -14.31 -8.36
CA LYS A 38 10.78 -15.27 -7.24
C LYS A 38 9.34 -15.61 -6.86
N MET A 39 8.47 -14.61 -6.75
CA MET A 39 7.05 -14.80 -6.44
C MET A 39 6.35 -15.63 -7.52
N CYS A 40 6.67 -15.37 -8.80
CA CYS A 40 6.15 -16.16 -9.92
C CYS A 40 6.67 -17.59 -9.97
N ALA A 41 7.87 -17.84 -9.44
CA ALA A 41 8.44 -19.18 -9.32
C ALA A 41 7.86 -19.97 -8.14
N CYS A 42 7.18 -19.30 -7.19
CA CYS A 42 6.57 -19.95 -6.05
C CYS A 42 5.39 -20.82 -6.46
N LYS A 43 5.37 -22.04 -5.92
CA LYS A 43 4.32 -23.04 -6.15
C LYS A 43 3.38 -23.20 -4.96
N ASP A 44 3.74 -22.60 -3.83
CA ASP A 44 3.07 -22.77 -2.57
C ASP A 44 3.13 -21.48 -1.75
N LYS A 45 2.25 -21.40 -0.76
CA LYS A 45 2.13 -20.26 0.13
C LYS A 45 3.42 -19.97 0.90
N LYS A 46 4.18 -20.99 1.31
CA LYS A 46 5.39 -20.79 2.11
C LYS A 46 6.48 -20.09 1.30
N CYS A 47 6.65 -20.45 0.03
CA CYS A 47 7.53 -19.73 -0.87
C CYS A 47 7.09 -18.27 -1.05
N ALA A 48 5.78 -18.04 -1.23
CA ALA A 48 5.24 -16.69 -1.35
C ALA A 48 5.46 -15.85 -0.07
N ASP A 49 5.27 -16.46 1.10
CA ASP A 49 5.52 -15.85 2.41
C ASP A 49 7.01 -15.47 2.58
N GLU A 50 7.95 -16.36 2.19
CA GLU A 50 9.40 -16.06 2.23
C GLU A 50 9.83 -14.94 1.27
N VAL A 51 9.20 -14.87 0.09
CA VAL A 51 9.42 -13.78 -0.87
C VAL A 51 8.87 -12.46 -0.33
N GLN A 52 7.69 -12.48 0.28
CA GLN A 52 7.07 -11.32 0.92
C GLN A 52 7.94 -10.81 2.08
N ASP A 53 8.45 -11.70 2.93
CA ASP A 53 9.36 -11.34 4.03
C ASP A 53 10.66 -10.73 3.52
N SER A 54 11.22 -11.31 2.45
CA SER A 54 12.41 -10.77 1.80
C SER A 54 12.15 -9.38 1.22
N MET A 55 10.96 -9.14 0.66
CA MET A 55 10.55 -7.83 0.14
C MET A 55 10.37 -6.81 1.28
N ASN A 56 9.74 -7.21 2.39
CA ASN A 56 9.57 -6.36 3.58
C ASN A 56 10.92 -5.98 4.20
N LYS A 57 11.83 -6.95 4.33
CA LYS A 57 13.18 -6.72 4.85
C LYS A 57 13.98 -5.78 3.95
N TRP A 58 13.97 -6.04 2.64
CA TRP A 58 14.62 -5.17 1.68
C TRP A 58 14.01 -3.76 1.70
N SER A 59 12.68 -3.61 1.77
CA SER A 59 12.03 -2.30 1.86
C SER A 59 12.45 -1.53 3.12
N ALA A 60 12.56 -2.21 4.27
CA ALA A 60 13.01 -1.60 5.52
C ALA A 60 14.50 -1.19 5.48
N GLU A 61 15.35 -1.95 4.80
CA GLU A 61 16.76 -1.59 4.57
C GLU A 61 16.88 -0.45 3.56
N ASN A 62 16.11 -0.50 2.47
CA ASN A 62 16.11 0.51 1.42
C ASN A 62 15.53 1.85 1.90
N ALA A 63 14.51 1.86 2.75
CA ALA A 63 13.98 3.08 3.37
C ALA A 63 15.02 3.79 4.25
N LYS A 64 15.96 3.05 4.86
CA LYS A 64 17.07 3.65 5.62
C LYS A 64 18.15 4.23 4.70
N SER A 65 18.30 3.70 3.50
CA SER A 65 19.27 4.16 2.49
C SER A 65 18.73 5.28 1.59
N ALA A 66 17.41 5.34 1.41
CA ALA A 66 16.70 6.40 0.72
C ALA A 66 16.54 7.62 1.66
N GLY A 67 17.60 8.40 1.85
CA GLY A 67 17.49 9.70 2.54
C GLY A 67 16.52 10.67 1.84
N ASP A 68 16.26 11.84 2.44
CA ASP A 68 15.21 12.83 2.08
C ASP A 68 15.16 13.37 0.63
N LYS A 69 16.01 12.89 -0.27
CA LYS A 69 16.00 13.28 -1.69
C LYS A 69 15.39 12.18 -2.56
N ALA A 70 14.09 11.97 -2.38
CA ALA A 70 13.29 11.26 -3.38
C ALA A 70 13.06 12.21 -4.56
N GLU A 71 13.92 12.14 -5.59
CA GLU A 71 13.53 12.63 -6.91
C GLU A 71 12.26 11.87 -7.32
N LYS A 72 11.23 12.60 -7.77
CA LYS A 72 10.01 11.98 -8.27
C LYS A 72 10.40 11.02 -9.40
N PRO A 73 9.93 9.76 -9.39
CA PRO A 73 10.17 8.85 -10.48
C PRO A 73 9.62 9.47 -11.77
N ASP A 74 10.43 9.42 -12.83
CA ASP A 74 10.01 9.85 -14.15
C ASP A 74 8.91 8.92 -14.69
N GLU A 75 8.22 9.35 -15.75
CA GLU A 75 7.06 8.64 -16.30
C GLU A 75 7.38 7.21 -16.76
N LYS A 76 8.62 6.98 -17.25
CA LYS A 76 9.07 5.64 -17.64
C LYS A 76 9.23 4.74 -16.41
N THR A 77 9.85 5.26 -15.35
CA THR A 77 9.98 4.56 -14.06
C THR A 77 8.61 4.24 -13.46
N MET A 78 7.63 5.16 -13.52
CA MET A 78 6.26 4.90 -13.05
C MET A 78 5.57 3.79 -13.87
N LYS A 79 5.78 3.76 -15.19
CA LYS A 79 5.25 2.71 -16.07
C LYS A 79 5.86 1.34 -15.76
N GLU A 80 7.16 1.27 -15.58
CA GLU A 80 7.86 0.04 -15.15
C GLU A 80 7.37 -0.43 -13.78
N MET A 81 7.14 0.48 -12.83
CA MET A 81 6.61 0.14 -11.50
C MET A 81 5.21 -0.48 -11.59
N ARG A 82 4.35 0.08 -12.44
CA ARG A 82 2.99 -0.42 -12.67
C ARG A 82 3.01 -1.79 -13.34
N GLU A 83 3.85 -2.00 -14.34
CA GLU A 83 3.97 -3.29 -15.03
C GLU A 83 4.52 -4.37 -14.09
N VAL A 84 5.57 -4.07 -13.32
CA VAL A 84 6.11 -4.98 -12.30
C VAL A 84 5.07 -5.28 -11.22
N GLY A 85 4.35 -4.26 -10.73
CA GLY A 85 3.27 -4.44 -9.76
C GLY A 85 2.13 -5.32 -10.27
N THR A 86 1.74 -5.16 -11.54
CA THR A 86 0.71 -5.99 -12.17
C THR A 86 1.14 -7.44 -12.26
N LYS A 87 2.34 -7.71 -12.81
CA LYS A 87 2.92 -9.06 -12.91
C LYS A 87 3.10 -9.71 -11.53
N TYR A 88 3.53 -8.92 -10.54
CA TYR A 88 3.69 -9.40 -9.17
C TYR A 88 2.35 -9.84 -8.59
N GLY A 89 1.29 -9.04 -8.78
CA GLY A 89 -0.07 -9.38 -8.36
C GLY A 89 -0.61 -10.65 -9.02
N GLU A 90 -0.43 -10.80 -10.34
CA GLU A 90 -0.81 -12.02 -11.07
C GLU A 90 -0.12 -13.26 -10.49
N CYS A 91 1.18 -13.15 -10.20
CA CYS A 91 1.96 -14.23 -9.63
C CYS A 91 1.57 -14.54 -8.19
N MET A 92 1.28 -13.52 -7.38
CA MET A 92 0.78 -13.70 -6.02
C MET A 92 -0.59 -14.38 -6.00
N ALA A 93 -1.52 -13.96 -6.86
CA ALA A 93 -2.82 -14.60 -7.01
C ALA A 93 -2.68 -16.08 -7.41
N LYS A 94 -1.77 -16.38 -8.35
CA LYS A 94 -1.46 -17.75 -8.76
C LYS A 94 -0.84 -18.57 -7.62
N ALA A 95 0.12 -18.02 -6.88
CA ALA A 95 0.81 -18.70 -5.78
C ALA A 95 -0.11 -18.93 -4.57
N MET A 96 -1.08 -18.05 -4.33
CA MET A 96 -2.09 -18.20 -3.28
C MET A 96 -3.28 -19.09 -3.69
N GLY A 97 -3.24 -19.71 -4.87
CA GLY A 97 -4.23 -20.71 -5.27
C GLY A 97 -5.56 -20.14 -5.74
N ALA A 98 -5.61 -18.87 -6.16
CA ALA A 98 -6.80 -18.32 -6.85
C ALA A 98 -6.96 -18.85 -8.30
N GLY A 99 -6.27 -19.95 -8.63
CA GLY A 99 -6.08 -20.45 -9.99
C GLY A 99 -7.25 -21.18 -10.65
N ASP A 100 -8.44 -21.22 -10.03
CA ASP A 100 -9.68 -21.72 -10.67
C ASP A 100 -10.81 -20.66 -10.68
N ALA A 101 -10.49 -19.40 -10.38
CA ALA A 101 -11.38 -18.28 -10.68
C ALA A 101 -10.78 -17.46 -11.83
N THR A 102 -11.40 -17.59 -12.99
CA THR A 102 -11.29 -16.83 -14.25
C THR A 102 -10.43 -15.53 -14.19
N PRO A 103 -9.49 -15.32 -15.13
CA PRO A 103 -8.68 -14.11 -15.16
C PRO A 103 -9.56 -12.85 -15.30
N PRO A 104 -9.30 -11.75 -14.56
CA PRO A 104 -9.93 -10.48 -14.86
C PRO A 104 -9.41 -10.02 -16.22
N THR A 105 -10.28 -10.10 -17.20
CA THR A 105 -10.09 -9.49 -18.51
C THR A 105 -9.89 -7.99 -18.29
N THR A 106 -8.86 -7.44 -18.93
CA THR A 106 -8.58 -6.00 -19.09
C THR A 106 -9.84 -5.14 -19.00
N ALA A 107 -10.09 -4.55 -17.84
CA ALA A 107 -11.04 -3.47 -17.65
C ALA A 107 -10.28 -2.33 -16.98
N ASP A 108 -10.41 -1.14 -17.57
CA ASP A 108 -10.15 0.21 -17.10
C ASP A 108 -9.46 0.44 -15.73
N PRO A 109 -8.59 1.48 -15.59
CA PRO A 109 -7.95 1.85 -14.32
C PRO A 109 -8.91 2.44 -13.27
N THR A 110 -10.20 2.10 -13.34
CA THR A 110 -11.26 2.57 -12.46
C THR A 110 -11.88 1.36 -11.75
N GLY A 111 -11.13 0.71 -10.86
CA GLY A 111 -11.58 -0.55 -10.27
C GLY A 111 -10.84 -0.94 -8.99
N SER A 112 -11.51 -0.72 -7.87
CA SER A 112 -11.17 -1.04 -6.49
C SER A 112 -10.59 -2.44 -6.27
N GLY A 113 -9.39 -2.52 -5.71
CA GLY A 113 -8.79 -3.71 -5.13
C GLY A 113 -8.23 -3.37 -3.75
N THR A 114 -8.70 -4.09 -2.74
CA THR A 114 -8.42 -3.99 -1.30
C THR A 114 -6.95 -3.69 -0.95
N PRO A 115 -6.63 -2.64 -0.17
CA PRO A 115 -5.26 -2.40 0.28
C PRO A 115 -4.84 -3.40 1.37
N PRO A 116 -3.60 -3.93 1.34
CA PRO A 116 -3.02 -4.60 2.49
C PRO A 116 -2.78 -3.58 3.62
N ALA A 117 -2.93 -4.07 4.84
CA ALA A 117 -2.80 -3.32 6.07
C ALA A 117 -1.44 -2.60 6.21
N GLY A 118 -1.49 -1.36 6.69
CA GLY A 118 -0.42 -0.78 7.53
C GLY A 118 0.72 -0.07 6.83
N GLY A 119 0.45 0.76 5.82
CA GLY A 119 1.42 1.74 5.31
C GLY A 119 0.92 3.16 5.51
N SER A 120 1.33 3.82 6.61
CA SER A 120 1.17 5.26 6.81
C SER A 120 1.98 6.03 5.76
N GLY A 121 1.41 6.20 4.57
CA GLY A 121 1.92 7.06 3.52
C GLY A 121 0.92 8.19 3.26
N ALA A 122 1.12 9.33 3.91
CA ALA A 122 0.43 10.57 3.59
C ALA A 122 0.85 11.06 2.19
N GLY A 123 0.17 10.54 1.15
CA GLY A 123 0.29 11.00 -0.21
C GLY A 123 -0.81 12.03 -0.50
N ALA A 124 -0.45 13.30 -0.51
CA ALA A 124 -1.31 14.39 -0.96
C ALA A 124 -1.70 14.17 -2.43
N MET A 125 -2.97 13.87 -2.69
CA MET A 125 -3.57 13.97 -4.02
C MET A 125 -4.61 15.08 -4.03
N ASN A 126 -4.26 16.14 -4.75
CA ASN A 126 -5.07 17.21 -5.34
C ASN A 126 -6.39 17.61 -4.64
N SER A 127 -6.36 18.82 -4.06
CA SER A 127 -7.52 19.71 -4.00
C SER A 127 -7.97 20.09 -5.41
N GLY A 128 -8.84 19.27 -5.99
CA GLY A 128 -9.82 19.76 -6.95
C GLY A 128 -11.09 20.09 -6.18
N ASP A 129 -11.65 21.28 -6.39
CA ASP A 129 -12.94 21.78 -5.88
C ASP A 129 -14.08 20.76 -6.10
N ASN A 130 -14.14 19.74 -5.26
CA ASN A 130 -15.33 18.93 -5.08
C ASN A 130 -16.12 19.61 -3.96
N LYS A 131 -17.00 20.52 -4.37
CA LYS A 131 -18.05 21.05 -3.51
C LYS A 131 -18.69 19.88 -2.76
N PRO A 132 -18.77 19.90 -1.41
CA PRO A 132 -19.41 18.85 -0.65
C PRO A 132 -20.83 18.69 -1.18
N GLY A 133 -21.08 17.57 -1.85
CA GLY A 133 -22.45 17.15 -2.09
C GLY A 133 -23.07 16.97 -0.71
N THR A 134 -24.14 17.70 -0.43
CA THR A 134 -25.07 17.42 0.68
C THR A 134 -25.81 16.11 0.39
N GLY A 135 -25.03 15.03 0.20
CA GLY A 135 -25.53 13.67 0.21
C GLY A 135 -25.93 13.36 1.64
N ASP A 136 -27.18 12.96 1.78
CA ASP A 136 -27.79 12.64 3.06
C ASP A 136 -26.93 11.62 3.81
N ALA A 137 -26.31 12.04 4.92
CA ALA A 137 -25.51 11.18 5.81
C ALA A 137 -26.36 10.09 6.49
N GLY A 138 -27.67 10.05 6.22
CA GLY A 138 -28.63 9.12 6.79
C GLY A 138 -28.36 7.66 6.46
N ASP A 139 -27.76 7.35 5.30
CA ASP A 139 -27.74 5.99 4.75
C ASP A 139 -26.34 5.32 4.76
N LEU A 140 -25.45 5.77 5.66
CA LEU A 140 -24.20 5.07 5.93
C LEU A 140 -24.47 3.78 6.71
N PRO A 141 -23.82 2.65 6.36
CA PRO A 141 -23.87 1.42 7.14
C PRO A 141 -23.51 1.68 8.60
N ALA A 142 -24.14 0.94 9.52
CA ALA A 142 -23.91 1.10 10.96
C ALA A 142 -22.42 0.97 11.33
N GLU A 143 -21.71 0.11 10.60
CA GLU A 143 -20.27 -0.14 10.74
C GLU A 143 -19.43 1.12 10.47
N CYS A 144 -19.85 1.99 9.55
CA CYS A 144 -19.15 3.26 9.28
C CYS A 144 -19.41 4.30 10.36
N LYS A 145 -20.61 4.29 10.98
CA LYS A 145 -20.89 5.10 12.16
C LYS A 145 -20.06 4.64 13.36
N GLU A 146 -19.84 3.34 13.52
CA GLU A 146 -18.91 2.82 14.53
C GLU A 146 -17.47 3.26 14.27
N TYR A 147 -17.01 3.23 13.01
CA TYR A 147 -15.68 3.71 12.66
C TYR A 147 -15.51 5.20 12.99
N GLN A 148 -16.51 6.03 12.69
CA GLN A 148 -16.52 7.44 13.08
C GLN A 148 -16.38 7.61 14.59
N ALA A 149 -17.21 6.90 15.37
CA ALA A 149 -17.17 6.98 16.83
C ALA A 149 -15.81 6.53 17.39
N ALA A 150 -15.18 5.51 16.78
CA ALA A 150 -13.85 5.05 17.14
C ALA A 150 -12.78 6.12 16.85
N ILE A 151 -12.83 6.76 15.67
CA ILE A 151 -11.93 7.88 15.31
C ILE A 151 -12.10 9.05 16.30
N GLU A 152 -13.34 9.44 16.62
CA GLU A 152 -13.63 10.51 17.56
C GLU A 152 -13.16 10.18 18.99
N SER A 153 -13.28 8.92 19.40
CA SER A 153 -12.75 8.42 20.67
C SER A 153 -11.22 8.52 20.69
N LEU A 154 -10.55 8.03 19.65
CA LEU A 154 -9.09 8.09 19.54
C LEU A 154 -8.58 9.54 19.46
N ALA A 155 -9.34 10.44 18.82
CA ALA A 155 -9.02 11.86 18.76
C ALA A 155 -9.28 12.62 20.08
N LYS A 156 -9.83 11.97 21.10
CA LYS A 156 -9.89 12.48 22.49
C LYS A 156 -8.77 11.90 23.37
N CYS A 157 -7.99 10.95 22.86
CA CYS A 157 -6.93 10.31 23.62
C CYS A 157 -5.74 11.25 23.83
N GLU A 158 -5.58 11.77 25.06
CA GLU A 158 -4.48 12.68 25.41
C GLU A 158 -3.08 12.07 25.25
N LYS A 159 -2.98 10.74 25.35
CA LYS A 159 -1.73 9.99 25.17
C LYS A 159 -1.20 10.01 23.73
N LEU A 160 -2.04 10.33 22.73
CA LEU A 160 -1.59 10.54 21.36
C LEU A 160 -1.08 11.98 21.15
N PRO A 161 -0.06 12.21 20.30
CA PRO A 161 0.29 13.57 19.93
C PRO A 161 -0.87 14.30 19.23
N GLN A 162 -1.05 15.60 19.49
CA GLN A 162 -2.11 16.41 18.87
C GLN A 162 -2.09 16.31 17.34
N ALA A 163 -0.91 16.41 16.73
CA ALA A 163 -0.74 16.26 15.30
C ALA A 163 -1.26 14.92 14.75
N THR A 164 -1.12 13.83 15.52
CA THR A 164 -1.62 12.50 15.14
C THR A 164 -3.14 12.44 15.22
N ARG A 165 -3.74 13.05 16.25
CA ARG A 165 -5.20 13.13 16.40
C ARG A 165 -5.85 13.95 15.28
N ASP A 166 -5.24 15.07 14.92
CA ASP A 166 -5.71 15.93 13.84
C ASP A 166 -5.55 15.25 12.48
N ALA A 167 -4.44 14.56 12.24
CA ALA A 167 -4.25 13.77 11.03
C ALA A 167 -5.27 12.63 10.89
N LEU A 168 -5.63 11.95 11.98
CA LEU A 168 -6.67 10.91 11.99
C LEU A 168 -8.04 11.48 11.63
N LYS A 169 -8.41 12.62 12.20
CA LYS A 169 -9.66 13.33 11.85
C LYS A 169 -9.68 13.74 10.38
N GLN A 170 -8.60 14.38 9.91
CA GLN A 170 -8.50 14.83 8.52
C GLN A 170 -8.57 13.67 7.53
N SER A 171 -7.90 12.54 7.83
CA SER A 171 -7.96 11.33 7.02
C SER A 171 -9.37 10.74 6.97
N TYR A 172 -10.09 10.75 8.09
CA TYR A 172 -11.48 10.33 8.15
C TYR A 172 -12.39 11.26 7.34
N GLU A 173 -12.25 12.58 7.45
CA GLU A 173 -13.06 13.54 6.68
C GLU A 173 -12.86 13.36 5.17
N GLN A 174 -11.60 13.19 4.73
CA GLN A 174 -11.29 12.95 3.32
C GLN A 174 -11.92 11.64 2.83
N THR A 175 -11.83 10.58 3.63
CA THR A 175 -12.35 9.25 3.26
C THR A 175 -13.88 9.23 3.28
N SER A 176 -14.49 9.86 4.27
CA SER A 176 -15.95 9.91 4.43
C SER A 176 -16.64 10.79 3.40
N ALA A 177 -15.99 11.86 2.94
CA ALA A 177 -16.48 12.65 1.81
C ALA A 177 -16.65 11.80 0.53
N ALA A 178 -15.79 10.81 0.32
CA ALA A 178 -15.88 9.91 -0.83
C ALA A 178 -17.04 8.90 -0.74
N TRP A 179 -17.56 8.63 0.47
CA TRP A 179 -18.63 7.64 0.66
C TRP A 179 -19.98 8.09 0.08
N ALA A 180 -20.21 9.40 0.01
CA ALA A 180 -21.41 9.95 -0.63
C ALA A 180 -21.50 9.58 -2.12
N SER A 181 -20.36 9.33 -2.76
CA SER A 181 -20.27 8.96 -4.17
C SER A 181 -20.30 7.45 -4.41
N VAL A 182 -20.35 6.64 -3.34
CA VAL A 182 -20.36 5.17 -3.47
C VAL A 182 -21.78 4.70 -3.83
N PRO A 183 -21.97 4.01 -4.98
CA PRO A 183 -23.26 3.47 -5.35
C PRO A 183 -23.74 2.43 -4.32
N ALA A 184 -25.05 2.20 -4.25
CA ALA A 184 -25.65 1.29 -3.27
C ALA A 184 -24.99 -0.11 -3.27
N GLU A 185 -24.61 -0.62 -4.45
CA GLU A 185 -23.92 -1.91 -4.63
C GLU A 185 -22.56 -1.95 -3.93
N GLY A 186 -21.86 -0.82 -3.83
CA GLY A 186 -20.57 -0.70 -3.15
C GLY A 186 -20.67 -0.50 -1.64
N ARG A 187 -21.86 -0.16 -1.10
CA ARG A 187 -22.03 0.15 0.32
C ARG A 187 -21.82 -1.06 1.25
N ALA A 188 -22.14 -2.27 0.78
CA ALA A 188 -21.90 -3.49 1.55
C ALA A 188 -20.39 -3.77 1.73
N ALA A 189 -19.60 -3.58 0.66
CA ALA A 189 -18.15 -3.66 0.72
C ALA A 189 -17.58 -2.56 1.64
N LEU A 190 -18.14 -1.35 1.56
CA LEU A 190 -17.78 -0.25 2.45
C LEU A 190 -18.05 -0.58 3.92
N GLY A 191 -19.20 -1.19 4.26
CA GLY A 191 -19.51 -1.61 5.62
C GLY A 191 -18.47 -2.58 6.20
N THR A 192 -18.01 -3.56 5.39
CA THR A 192 -16.96 -4.50 5.81
C THR A 192 -15.62 -3.77 6.03
N ALA A 193 -15.26 -2.84 5.16
CA ALA A 193 -14.06 -2.03 5.31
C ALA A 193 -14.11 -1.13 6.55
N CYS A 194 -15.25 -0.47 6.78
CA CYS A 194 -15.50 0.36 7.97
C CYS A 194 -15.39 -0.46 9.25
N LYS A 195 -15.93 -1.68 9.29
CA LYS A 195 -15.80 -2.58 10.43
C LYS A 195 -14.34 -2.92 10.74
N SER A 196 -13.58 -3.36 9.72
CA SER A 196 -12.15 -3.67 9.90
C SER A 196 -11.35 -2.45 10.35
N ALA A 197 -11.68 -1.26 9.85
CA ALA A 197 -11.03 -0.02 10.25
C ALA A 197 -11.41 0.38 11.69
N ALA A 198 -12.67 0.22 12.08
CA ALA A 198 -13.15 0.44 13.43
C ALA A 198 -12.43 -0.46 14.44
N ASP A 199 -12.27 -1.75 14.13
CA ASP A 199 -11.57 -2.69 15.01
C ASP A 199 -10.09 -2.34 15.18
N ALA A 200 -9.41 -1.93 14.11
CA ALA A 200 -8.02 -1.46 14.17
C ALA A 200 -7.88 -0.17 15.01
N VAL A 201 -8.83 0.76 14.90
CA VAL A 201 -8.84 2.00 15.69
C VAL A 201 -9.14 1.68 17.16
N LYS A 202 -10.09 0.80 17.45
CA LYS A 202 -10.40 0.33 18.82
C LYS A 202 -9.18 -0.36 19.45
N GLN A 203 -8.44 -1.17 18.69
CA GLN A 203 -7.19 -1.78 19.15
C GLN A 203 -6.13 -0.70 19.50
N SER A 204 -6.02 0.35 18.68
CA SER A 204 -5.11 1.47 18.95
C SER A 204 -5.57 2.30 20.16
N ALA A 205 -6.88 2.43 20.35
CA ALA A 205 -7.49 3.12 21.48
C ALA A 205 -7.33 2.37 22.80
N ALA A 206 -7.03 1.06 22.79
CA ALA A 206 -6.74 0.33 24.02
C ALA A 206 -5.53 0.93 24.78
N ALA A 207 -4.57 1.52 24.07
CA ALA A 207 -3.44 2.23 24.69
C ALA A 207 -3.85 3.55 25.39
N CYS A 208 -5.04 4.07 25.08
CA CYS A 208 -5.56 5.34 25.59
C CYS A 208 -6.28 5.22 26.93
N ASN A 209 -6.73 4.01 27.29
CA ASN A 209 -7.21 3.68 28.63
C ASN A 209 -6.02 3.31 29.53
#